data_AF-A0A542ET49-F1
#
_entry.id   AF-A0A542ET49-F1
#
_cell.length_a   1.000
_cell.length_b   1.000
_cell.length_c   1.000
_cell.angle_alpha   90.00
_cell.angle_beta   90.00
_cell.angle_gamma   90.00
#
_symmetry.space_group_name_H-M   'P 1'
#
loop_
_entity.id
_entity.type
_entity.pdbx_description
1 polymer ?
#
loop_
_entity_poly.entity_id
_entity_poly.type
_entity_poly.pdbx_seq_one_letter_code
_entity_poly.pdbx_strand_id
1 'polypeptide(L)'
;MTAQPVDRSAEDPEQILAVLPQRWHEQFLHDYHQALDAAHEVWRFQHLRDVLHLWHLRAVAYSSPGFDERMQAARQGAAEKFLPAEQVIPGWSDRQ
;
A
#
# COMPACT_ATOMS: atom_id res chain seq x y z
N MET A 1 16.85 22.38 26.11
CA MET A 1 16.59 21.20 25.25
C MET A 1 15.16 21.32 24.76
N THR A 2 14.97 21.65 23.48
CA THR A 2 13.65 21.59 22.83
C THR A 2 13.57 20.26 22.08
N ALA A 3 12.57 19.44 22.40
CA ALA A 3 12.27 18.25 21.61
C ALA A 3 11.73 18.72 20.25
N GLN A 4 12.49 18.51 19.18
CA GLN A 4 11.96 18.69 17.83
C GLN A 4 10.91 17.61 17.58
N PRO A 5 9.79 17.93 16.90
CA PRO A 5 8.83 16.92 16.51
C PRO A 5 9.54 15.91 15.60
N VAL A 6 9.47 14.64 15.95
CA VAL A 6 9.92 13.55 15.08
C VAL A 6 9.04 13.63 13.84
N ASP A 7 9.64 13.91 12.69
CA ASP A 7 8.97 13.81 11.40
C ASP A 7 8.58 12.35 11.23
N ARG A 8 7.27 12.09 11.32
CA ARG A 8 6.71 10.74 11.26
C ARG A 8 6.86 10.22 9.84
N SER A 9 7.45 9.04 9.67
CA SER A 9 7.60 8.46 8.34
C SER A 9 6.22 8.19 7.75
N ALA A 10 6.07 8.33 6.44
CA ALA A 10 4.85 7.92 5.75
C ALA A 10 4.55 6.41 5.92
N GLU A 11 5.58 5.64 6.28
CA GLU A 11 5.51 4.20 6.59
C GLU A 11 5.18 3.92 8.07
N ASP A 12 4.93 4.97 8.87
CA ASP A 12 4.54 4.79 10.27
C ASP A 12 3.15 4.16 10.36
N PRO A 13 2.96 3.12 11.20
CA PRO A 13 1.67 2.41 11.32
C PRO A 13 0.48 3.34 11.61
N GLU A 14 0.69 4.36 12.47
CA GLU A 14 -0.34 5.36 12.77
C GLU A 14 -0.73 6.19 11.55
N GLN A 15 0.25 6.58 10.73
CA GLN A 15 0.02 7.38 9.53
C GLN A 15 -0.69 6.55 8.45
N ILE A 16 -0.32 5.27 8.31
CA ILE A 16 -1.00 4.33 7.44
C ILE A 16 -2.47 4.16 7.87
N LEU A 17 -2.73 3.93 9.17
CA LEU A 17 -4.09 3.79 9.70
C LEU A 17 -4.96 5.04 9.49
N ALA A 18 -4.37 6.23 9.59
CA ALA A 18 -5.10 7.49 9.39
C ALA A 18 -5.59 7.67 7.95
N VAL A 19 -4.85 7.15 6.96
CA VAL A 19 -5.17 7.30 5.53
C VAL A 19 -5.94 6.09 4.99
N LEU A 20 -5.69 4.91 5.54
CA LEU A 20 -6.28 3.66 5.07
C LEU A 20 -7.80 3.65 5.34
N PRO A 21 -8.65 3.23 4.38
CA PRO A 21 -10.08 3.07 4.64
C PRO A 21 -10.36 2.01 5.71
N GLN A 22 -11.34 2.27 6.58
CA GLN A 22 -11.63 1.49 7.79
C GLN A 22 -11.81 -0.02 7.56
N ARG A 23 -12.40 -0.41 6.42
CA ARG A 23 -12.57 -1.83 6.04
C ARG A 23 -11.28 -2.63 5.92
N TRP A 24 -10.14 -1.96 5.71
CA TRP A 24 -8.82 -2.60 5.56
C TRP A 24 -7.99 -2.56 6.85
N HIS A 25 -8.49 -1.88 7.90
CA HIS A 25 -7.77 -1.73 9.17
C HIS A 25 -7.49 -3.08 9.83
N GLU A 26 -8.48 -3.98 9.88
CA GLU A 26 -8.32 -5.30 10.49
C GLU A 26 -7.25 -6.13 9.78
N GLN A 27 -7.23 -6.08 8.44
CA GLN A 27 -6.25 -6.82 7.65
C GLN A 27 -4.83 -6.23 7.80
N PHE A 28 -4.72 -4.90 7.84
CA PHE A 28 -3.46 -4.23 8.14
C PHE A 28 -2.90 -4.65 9.50
N LEU A 29 -3.74 -4.62 10.55
CA LEU A 29 -3.34 -5.00 11.91
C LEU A 29 -2.95 -6.48 11.99
N HIS A 30 -3.64 -7.36 11.27
CA HIS A 30 -3.27 -8.78 11.18
C HIS A 30 -1.87 -8.96 10.59
N ASP A 31 -1.62 -8.41 9.40
CA ASP A 31 -0.33 -8.52 8.71
C ASP A 31 0.80 -7.86 9.53
N TYR A 32 0.51 -6.72 10.15
CA TYR A 32 1.45 -6.01 11.03
C TYR A 32 1.84 -6.84 12.25
N HIS A 33 0.86 -7.40 12.98
CA HIS A 33 1.14 -8.25 14.14
C HIS A 33 1.90 -9.51 13.74
N GLN A 34 1.53 -10.16 12.63
CA GLN A 34 2.26 -11.33 12.14
C GLN A 34 3.73 -10.99 11.82
N ALA A 35 3.99 -9.86 11.18
CA ALA A 35 5.34 -9.41 10.88
C ALA A 35 6.12 -9.00 12.14
N LEU A 36 5.45 -8.42 13.13
CA LEU A 36 6.03 -8.04 14.41
C LEU A 36 6.41 -9.27 15.24
N ASP A 37 5.53 -10.28 15.31
CA ASP A 37 5.80 -11.57 15.95
C ASP A 37 6.94 -12.32 15.26
N ALA A 38 7.11 -12.12 13.95
CA ALA A 38 8.26 -12.63 13.23
C ALA A 38 9.53 -11.82 13.55
N ALA A 39 9.45 -10.54 13.89
CA ALA A 39 10.60 -9.64 14.03
C ALA A 39 11.50 -9.87 15.27
N HIS A 40 11.41 -11.02 15.94
CA HIS A 40 12.33 -11.41 17.02
C HIS A 40 13.80 -11.56 16.57
N GLU A 41 14.03 -11.72 15.26
CA GLU A 41 15.36 -11.77 14.66
C GLU A 41 15.62 -10.50 13.84
N VAL A 42 16.84 -9.94 13.91
CA VAL A 42 17.21 -8.67 13.25
C VAL A 42 16.99 -8.71 11.73
N TRP A 43 17.18 -9.85 11.07
CA TRP A 43 16.89 -9.99 9.63
C TRP A 43 15.38 -9.97 9.32
N ARG A 44 14.51 -10.31 10.29
CA ARG A 44 13.04 -10.26 10.14
C ARG A 44 12.49 -8.85 10.37
N PHE A 45 13.31 -7.92 10.86
CA PHE A 45 12.94 -6.50 10.89
C PHE A 45 12.76 -5.93 9.47
N GLN A 46 13.53 -6.43 8.48
CA GLN A 46 13.32 -6.04 7.08
C GLN A 46 11.94 -6.47 6.59
N HIS A 47 11.47 -7.65 6.99
CA HIS A 47 10.14 -8.14 6.65
C HIS A 47 9.03 -7.21 7.19
N LEU A 48 9.17 -6.71 8.41
CA LEU A 48 8.27 -5.70 8.97
C LEU A 48 8.27 -4.42 8.14
N ARG A 49 9.45 -3.93 7.73
CA ARG A 49 9.56 -2.74 6.87
C ARG A 49 8.88 -2.94 5.52
N ASP A 50 9.05 -4.11 4.91
CA ASP A 50 8.43 -4.44 3.62
C ASP A 50 6.89 -4.47 3.73
N VAL A 51 6.36 -5.01 4.84
CA VAL A 51 4.92 -5.00 5.14
C VAL A 51 4.41 -3.56 5.30
N LEU A 52 5.11 -2.72 6.05
CA LEU A 52 4.73 -1.31 6.22
C LEU A 52 4.79 -0.53 4.90
N HIS A 53 5.83 -0.74 4.10
CA HIS A 53 5.95 -0.12 2.78
C HIS A 53 4.78 -0.50 1.86
N LEU A 54 4.44 -1.79 1.80
CA LEU A 54 3.32 -2.29 1.01
C LEU A 54 1.99 -1.67 1.45
N TRP A 55 1.77 -1.60 2.77
CA TRP A 55 0.52 -1.06 3.32
C TRP A 55 0.42 0.46 3.15
N HIS A 56 1.53 1.19 3.18
CA HIS A 56 1.57 2.59 2.80
C HIS A 56 1.13 2.79 1.34
N LEU A 57 1.67 2.02 0.40
CA LEU A 57 1.25 2.08 -1.00
C LEU A 57 -0.24 1.75 -1.19
N ARG A 58 -0.75 0.75 -0.45
CA ARG A 58 -2.17 0.41 -0.44
C ARG A 58 -3.02 1.54 0.11
N ALA A 59 -2.61 2.19 1.20
CA ALA A 59 -3.34 3.33 1.77
C ALA A 59 -3.46 4.49 0.76
N VAL A 60 -2.37 4.81 0.06
CA VAL A 60 -2.37 5.82 -1.01
C VAL A 60 -3.33 5.41 -2.15
N ALA A 61 -3.29 4.14 -2.58
CA ALA A 61 -4.16 3.67 -3.65
C ALA A 61 -5.64 3.65 -3.23
N TYR A 62 -5.94 3.14 -2.05
CA TYR A 62 -7.30 2.86 -1.58
C TYR A 62 -8.02 4.12 -1.10
N SER A 63 -7.29 5.15 -0.68
CA SER A 63 -7.84 6.47 -0.37
C SER A 63 -8.09 7.31 -1.63
N SER A 64 -7.60 6.89 -2.80
CA SER A 64 -7.81 7.61 -4.06
C SER A 64 -9.30 7.64 -4.42
N PRO A 65 -9.85 8.82 -4.80
CA PRO A 65 -11.24 8.91 -5.23
C PRO A 65 -11.50 8.00 -6.43
N GLY A 66 -12.67 7.35 -6.45
CA GLY A 66 -13.05 6.40 -7.49
C GLY A 66 -12.21 5.12 -7.52
N PHE A 67 -11.39 4.83 -6.50
CA PHE A 67 -10.65 3.57 -6.40
C PHE A 67 -11.60 2.37 -6.38
N ASP A 68 -12.69 2.45 -5.61
CA ASP A 68 -13.66 1.35 -5.51
C ASP A 68 -14.33 1.04 -6.84
N GLU A 69 -14.75 2.06 -7.57
CA GLU A 69 -15.37 1.91 -8.88
C GLU A 69 -14.39 1.30 -9.89
N ARG A 70 -13.13 1.77 -9.89
CA ARG A 70 -12.06 1.21 -10.73
C ARG A 70 -11.73 -0.23 -10.35
N MET A 71 -11.71 -0.56 -9.06
CA MET A 71 -11.47 -1.91 -8.56
C MET A 71 -12.61 -2.86 -8.98
N GLN A 72 -13.86 -2.41 -8.90
CA GLN A 72 -15.02 -3.19 -9.36
C GLN A 72 -15.00 -3.37 -10.88
N ALA A 73 -14.70 -2.31 -11.64
CA ALA A 73 -14.53 -2.40 -13.10
C ALA A 73 -13.45 -3.39 -13.50
N ALA A 74 -12.31 -3.40 -12.79
CA ALA A 74 -11.24 -4.35 -13.01
C ALA A 74 -11.68 -5.79 -12.71
N ARG A 75 -12.38 -6.02 -11.59
CA ARG A 75 -12.91 -7.35 -11.23
C ARG A 75 -13.95 -7.87 -12.22
N GLN A 76 -14.76 -6.98 -12.77
CA GLN A 76 -15.80 -7.30 -13.75
C GLN A 76 -15.25 -7.45 -15.18
N GLY A 77 -13.96 -7.22 -15.40
CA GLY A 77 -13.35 -7.31 -16.72
C GLY A 77 -13.86 -6.27 -17.71
N ALA A 78 -14.25 -5.08 -17.22
CA ALA A 78 -14.71 -3.96 -18.04
C ALA A 78 -13.53 -3.34 -18.80
N ALA A 79 -13.00 -4.09 -19.78
CA ALA A 79 -11.81 -3.76 -20.56
C ALA A 79 -11.94 -2.41 -21.27
N GLU A 80 -13.17 -2.00 -21.61
CA GLU A 80 -13.45 -0.70 -22.22
C GLU A 80 -13.10 0.50 -21.34
N LYS A 81 -12.93 0.30 -20.02
CA LYS A 81 -12.53 1.35 -19.06
C LYS A 81 -11.02 1.45 -18.87
N PHE A 82 -10.24 0.60 -19.52
CA PHE A 82 -8.79 0.53 -19.38
C PHE A 82 -8.09 0.71 -20.73
N LEU A 83 -6.95 1.38 -20.70
CA LEU A 83 -6.08 1.49 -21.85
C LEU A 83 -4.97 0.43 -21.73
N PRO A 84 -4.63 -0.28 -22.83
CA PRO A 84 -3.48 -1.17 -22.86
C PRO A 84 -2.19 -0.43 -22.50
N ALA A 85 -1.28 -1.11 -21.79
CA ALA A 85 -0.03 -0.51 -21.35
C ALA A 85 0.85 -0.07 -22.54
N GLU A 86 0.76 -0.77 -23.67
CA GLU A 86 1.43 -0.45 -24.94
C GLU A 86 1.01 0.91 -25.49
N GLN A 87 -0.23 1.35 -25.21
CA GLN A 87 -0.76 2.62 -25.69
C GLN A 87 -0.37 3.80 -24.81
N VAL A 88 -0.08 3.55 -23.53
CA VAL A 88 0.12 4.61 -22.52
C VAL A 88 1.59 4.73 -22.12
N ILE A 89 2.35 3.63 -22.15
CA ILE A 89 3.73 3.56 -21.68
C ILE A 89 4.66 3.40 -22.89
N PRO A 90 5.44 4.44 -23.25
CA PRO A 90 6.40 4.36 -24.35
C PRO A 90 7.43 3.24 -24.11
N GLY A 91 7.67 2.41 -25.13
CA GLY A 91 8.65 1.30 -25.08
C GLY A 91 8.19 0.10 -24.24
N TRP A 92 6.89 -0.03 -23.96
CA TRP A 92 6.35 -1.18 -23.22
C TRP A 92 6.45 -2.50 -23.99
N SER A 93 6.19 -2.46 -25.30
CA SER A 93 6.23 -3.64 -26.17
C SER A 93 7.61 -4.30 -26.25
N ASP A 94 8.68 -3.57 -25.94
CA ASP A 94 10.06 -4.05 -25.99
C ASP A 94 10.52 -4.72 -24.68
N ARG A 95 9.65 -4.79 -23.65
CA ARG A 95 9.95 -5.35 -22.32
C ARG A 95 9.36 -6.74 -22.07
N GLN A 96 8.71 -7.34 -23.07
CA GLN A 96 8.10 -8.68 -22.98
C GLN A 96 9.11 -9.81 -23.23
#